data_AF-A0A131ZWF3-F1
#
_entry.id   AF-A0A131ZWF3-F1
#
_cell.length_a   1.000
_cell.length_b   1.000
_cell.length_c   1.000
_cell.angle_alpha   90.00
_cell.angle_beta   90.00
_cell.angle_gamma   90.00
#
_symmetry.space_group_name_H-M   'P 1'
#
loop_
_entity.id
_entity.type
_entity.pdbx_description
1 polymer ?
#
loop_
_entity_poly.entity_id
_entity_poly.type
_entity_poly.pdbx_seq_one_letter_code
_entity_poly.pdbx_strand_id
1 'polypeptide(L)'
;MLALDGFGRWLYDHNKDEKNQPDLTLILTGQDLCLARDVRMKYSCLHSSIKGQSIIAGACVNRPETDNRSLNVALIEDYADFDGLFSAAHEIGHLFGAVHDGEWPINHLMGPGARNCPNQIESIMNAKKRGTFWSNCSLEQFEYFIQKSQSHCLHQKN
;
A
#
# COMPACT_ATOMS: atom_id res chain seq x y z
N MET A 1 0.16 4.36 10.39
CA MET A 1 -1.05 5.06 10.89
C MET A 1 -1.84 4.11 11.79
N LEU A 2 -2.58 4.60 12.80
CA LEU A 2 -3.33 3.71 13.72
C LEU A 2 -4.49 2.98 13.03
N ALA A 3 -5.22 3.65 12.14
CA ALA A 3 -6.37 3.08 11.44
C ALA A 3 -5.98 1.86 10.58
N LEU A 4 -4.91 1.96 9.78
CA LEU A 4 -4.43 0.85 8.94
C LEU A 4 -4.04 -0.40 9.75
N ASP A 5 -3.42 -0.23 10.94
CA ASP A 5 -3.10 -1.36 11.82
C ASP A 5 -4.38 -2.01 12.40
N GLY A 6 -5.33 -1.19 12.85
CA GLY A 6 -6.61 -1.67 13.36
C GLY A 6 -7.43 -2.41 12.30
N PHE A 7 -7.48 -1.91 11.07
CA PHE A 7 -8.15 -2.58 9.96
C PHE A 7 -7.43 -3.86 9.53
N GLY A 8 -6.09 -3.88 9.49
CA GLY A 8 -5.34 -5.11 9.20
C GLY A 8 -5.58 -6.23 10.23
N ARG A 9 -5.78 -5.88 11.51
CA ARG A 9 -6.19 -6.82 12.56
C ARG A 9 -7.63 -7.28 12.38
N TRP A 10 -8.54 -6.35 12.12
CA TRP A 10 -9.95 -6.64 11.91
C TRP A 10 -10.16 -7.58 10.71
N LEU A 11 -9.50 -7.33 9.59
CA LEU A 11 -9.54 -8.19 8.39
C LEU A 11 -9.02 -9.60 8.69
N TYR A 12 -7.88 -9.71 9.39
CA TYR A 12 -7.34 -11.02 9.81
C TYR A 12 -8.32 -11.78 10.72
N ASP A 13 -9.02 -11.08 11.61
CA ASP A 13 -9.97 -11.70 12.52
C ASP A 13 -11.29 -12.15 11.85
N HIS A 14 -11.70 -11.51 10.76
CA HIS A 14 -13.00 -11.75 10.09
C HIS A 14 -12.88 -12.56 8.80
N ASN A 15 -11.77 -12.45 8.05
CA ASN A 15 -11.53 -13.15 6.79
C ASN A 15 -10.79 -14.49 6.99
N LYS A 16 -11.13 -15.25 8.04
CA LYS A 16 -10.41 -16.48 8.43
C LYS A 16 -10.60 -17.68 7.47
N ASP A 17 -11.53 -17.59 6.53
CA ASP A 17 -11.64 -18.55 5.43
C ASP A 17 -10.74 -18.11 4.26
N GLU A 18 -9.58 -18.78 4.12
CA GLU A 18 -8.60 -18.51 3.07
C GLU A 18 -9.18 -18.58 1.65
N LYS A 19 -10.27 -19.33 1.43
CA LYS A 19 -10.94 -19.44 0.11
C LYS A 19 -11.81 -18.24 -0.25
N ASN A 20 -12.08 -17.38 0.72
CA ASN A 20 -12.90 -16.17 0.56
C ASN A 20 -12.12 -14.91 0.97
N GLN A 21 -10.80 -15.00 1.13
CA GLN A 21 -9.95 -13.82 1.34
C GLN A 21 -9.80 -13.04 0.03
N PRO A 22 -10.05 -11.72 0.00
CA PRO A 22 -9.75 -10.90 -1.15
C PRO A 22 -8.24 -10.68 -1.27
N ASP A 23 -7.69 -10.72 -2.49
CA ASP A 23 -6.25 -10.54 -2.73
C ASP A 23 -5.72 -9.20 -2.18
N LEU A 24 -6.56 -8.16 -2.32
CA LEU A 24 -6.38 -6.79 -1.85
C LEU A 24 -7.68 -6.27 -1.22
N THR A 25 -7.58 -5.46 -0.16
CA THR A 25 -8.69 -4.72 0.44
C THR A 25 -8.41 -3.21 0.34
N LEU A 26 -9.37 -2.45 -0.18
CA LEU A 26 -9.32 -0.99 -0.20
C LEU A 26 -10.35 -0.43 0.78
N ILE A 27 -9.94 0.50 1.65
CA ILE A 27 -10.82 1.16 2.61
C ILE A 27 -10.82 2.64 2.28
N LEU A 28 -11.97 3.14 1.82
CA LEU A 28 -12.16 4.56 1.48
C LEU A 28 -12.71 5.32 2.69
N THR A 29 -12.25 6.55 2.92
CA THR A 29 -12.77 7.40 4.00
C THR A 29 -12.73 8.90 3.65
N GLY A 30 -13.80 9.62 3.96
CA GLY A 30 -13.85 11.09 3.91
C GLY A 30 -13.33 11.76 5.18
N GLN A 31 -12.33 11.16 5.83
CA GLN A 31 -11.66 11.66 7.04
C GLN A 31 -10.22 12.02 6.69
N ASP A 32 -9.76 13.22 7.07
CA ASP A 32 -8.37 13.65 6.85
C ASP A 32 -7.37 12.66 7.49
N LEU A 33 -6.65 11.94 6.64
CA LEU A 33 -5.69 10.92 7.04
C LEU A 33 -4.41 11.59 7.53
N CYS A 34 -3.97 11.21 8.73
CA CYS A 34 -2.77 11.79 9.30
C CYS A 34 -1.84 10.78 9.97
N LEU A 35 -0.53 11.01 9.79
CA LEU A 35 0.52 10.37 10.57
C LEU A 35 0.64 11.04 11.94
N ALA A 36 0.34 10.28 12.99
CA ALA A 36 0.57 10.69 14.37
C ALA A 36 2.05 10.58 14.76
N ARG A 37 2.56 11.52 15.56
CA ARG A 37 3.98 11.57 15.98
C ARG A 37 4.39 10.47 16.97
N ASP A 38 3.46 10.04 17.81
CA ASP A 38 3.60 8.95 18.78
C ASP A 38 2.24 8.23 18.86
N VAL A 39 2.23 6.91 18.85
CA VAL A 39 0.98 6.10 18.98
C VAL A 39 0.23 6.36 20.28
N ARG A 40 0.90 6.89 21.32
CA ARG A 40 0.30 7.34 22.59
C ARG A 40 -0.38 8.71 22.46
N MET A 41 0.07 9.56 21.55
CA MET A 41 -0.55 10.86 21.25
C MET A 41 -1.60 10.72 20.14
N LYS A 42 -2.70 10.02 20.43
CA LYS A 42 -3.79 9.68 19.48
C LYS A 42 -4.39 10.85 18.68
N TYR A 43 -4.12 12.10 19.06
CA TYR A 43 -4.69 13.31 18.46
C TYR A 43 -3.65 14.31 17.93
N SER A 44 -2.33 14.01 17.95
CA SER A 44 -1.31 14.92 17.40
C SER A 44 -1.00 14.59 15.94
N CYS A 45 -1.71 15.27 15.03
CA CYS A 45 -1.44 15.19 13.60
C CYS A 45 -0.09 15.86 13.26
N LEU A 46 0.80 15.13 12.57
CA LEU A 46 2.10 15.66 12.10
C LEU A 46 2.13 15.93 10.58
N HIS A 47 1.39 15.15 9.80
CA HIS A 47 1.29 15.28 8.34
C HIS A 47 -0.13 14.95 7.85
N SER A 48 -0.93 15.98 7.54
CA SER A 48 -2.25 15.89 6.89
C SER A 48 -2.19 15.95 5.35
N SER A 49 -0.98 16.00 4.77
CA SER A 49 -0.77 15.87 3.32
C SER A 49 -0.83 14.43 2.82
N ILE A 50 -1.12 13.48 3.71
CA ILE A 50 -1.26 12.06 3.42
C ILE A 50 -2.66 11.83 2.87
N LYS A 51 -2.79 11.14 1.73
CA LYS A 51 -4.08 10.79 1.12
C LYS A 51 -4.26 9.28 0.88
N GLY A 52 -3.28 8.49 1.32
CA GLY A 52 -3.34 7.03 1.39
C GLY A 52 -2.32 6.48 2.38
N GLN A 53 -2.49 5.24 2.83
CA GLN A 53 -1.39 4.42 3.35
C GLN A 53 -1.70 2.93 3.21
N SER A 54 -0.68 2.16 2.80
CA SER A 54 -0.63 0.70 2.71
C SER A 54 0.69 0.15 3.27
N ILE A 55 1.01 -1.11 2.98
CA ILE A 55 2.31 -1.73 3.28
C ILE A 55 2.93 -2.21 1.97
N ILE A 56 4.19 -1.83 1.73
CA ILE A 56 4.90 -2.23 0.51
C ILE A 56 5.06 -3.76 0.48
N ALA A 57 4.71 -4.37 -0.67
CA ALA A 57 4.60 -5.82 -0.87
C ALA A 57 3.58 -6.54 0.05
N GLY A 58 2.56 -5.84 0.53
CA GLY A 58 1.53 -6.40 1.42
C GLY A 58 0.50 -7.34 0.76
N ALA A 59 0.37 -7.35 -0.57
CA ALA A 59 -0.60 -8.22 -1.25
C ALA A 59 -0.38 -9.71 -0.94
N CYS A 60 -1.47 -10.46 -0.72
CA CYS A 60 -1.47 -11.85 -0.24
C CYS A 60 -0.81 -12.12 1.14
N VAL A 61 -0.32 -11.13 1.88
CA VAL A 61 0.43 -11.38 3.13
C VAL A 61 -0.45 -11.25 4.38
N ASN A 62 -0.56 -12.35 5.12
CA ASN A 62 -1.03 -12.38 6.51
C ASN A 62 0.14 -12.62 7.47
N ARG A 63 0.04 -12.07 8.70
CA ARG A 63 1.05 -12.26 9.77
C ARG A 63 0.47 -12.91 11.03
N PRO A 64 0.17 -14.22 11.01
CA PRO A 64 -0.27 -14.94 12.20
C PRO A 64 0.79 -14.92 13.32
N GLU A 65 2.06 -15.13 12.97
CA GLU A 65 3.14 -15.36 13.94
C GLU A 65 3.62 -14.11 14.70
N THR A 66 3.47 -12.91 14.12
CA THR A 66 3.98 -11.67 14.76
C THR A 66 2.91 -10.88 15.49
N ASP A 67 1.75 -10.69 14.87
CA ASP A 67 0.76 -9.73 15.37
C ASP A 67 -0.68 -9.95 14.90
N ASN A 68 -1.04 -11.12 14.33
CA ASN A 68 -2.40 -11.42 13.85
C ASN A 68 -2.97 -10.30 12.94
N ARG A 69 -2.25 -10.02 11.83
CA ARG A 69 -2.55 -8.87 10.96
C ARG A 69 -2.44 -9.20 9.48
N SER A 70 -3.47 -8.88 8.71
CA SER A 70 -3.46 -8.86 7.25
C SER A 70 -2.75 -7.60 6.75
N LEU A 71 -1.90 -7.73 5.73
CA LEU A 71 -1.12 -6.63 5.15
C LEU A 71 -1.61 -6.20 3.78
N ASN A 72 -2.51 -6.98 3.18
CA ASN A 72 -3.13 -6.75 1.87
C ASN A 72 -4.19 -5.64 1.90
N VAL A 73 -3.98 -4.59 2.69
CA VAL A 73 -4.92 -3.50 2.92
C VAL A 73 -4.29 -2.14 2.61
N ALA A 74 -5.05 -1.32 1.90
CA ALA A 74 -4.82 0.11 1.75
C ALA A 74 -5.95 0.89 2.40
N LEU A 75 -5.61 2.00 3.06
CA LEU A 75 -6.54 3.01 3.54
C LEU A 75 -6.35 4.27 2.67
N ILE A 76 -7.43 4.79 2.10
CA ILE A 76 -7.43 5.88 1.12
C ILE A 76 -8.35 7.00 1.60
N GLU A 77 -7.90 8.24 1.46
CA GLU A 77 -8.73 9.42 1.65
C GLU A 77 -9.46 9.75 0.36
N ASP A 78 -10.79 9.80 0.42
CA ASP A 78 -11.65 10.08 -0.72
C ASP A 78 -12.75 11.05 -0.26
N TYR A 79 -12.61 12.31 -0.68
CA TYR A 79 -13.74 13.24 -0.76
C TYR A 79 -14.43 13.03 -2.11
N ALA A 80 -15.71 13.41 -2.21
CA ALA A 80 -16.49 13.25 -3.43
C ALA A 80 -15.80 13.84 -4.67
N ASP A 81 -16.19 13.33 -5.85
CA ASP A 81 -15.59 13.61 -7.18
C ASP A 81 -14.32 12.80 -7.52
N PHE A 82 -14.22 11.56 -7.01
CA PHE A 82 -13.20 10.54 -7.35
C PHE A 82 -11.74 10.91 -7.02
N ASP A 83 -11.53 11.88 -6.13
CA ASP A 83 -10.22 12.48 -5.88
C ASP A 83 -9.23 11.49 -5.22
N GLY A 84 -9.75 10.48 -4.51
CA GLY A 84 -9.01 9.36 -3.95
C GLY A 84 -8.56 8.30 -4.95
N LEU A 85 -9.04 8.30 -6.21
CA LEU A 85 -8.68 7.27 -7.21
C LEU A 85 -7.17 7.23 -7.50
N PHE A 86 -6.51 8.40 -7.55
CA PHE A 86 -5.06 8.49 -7.74
C PHE A 86 -4.29 7.93 -6.54
N SER A 87 -4.80 8.14 -5.33
CA SER A 87 -4.23 7.58 -4.11
C SER A 87 -4.49 6.08 -4.00
N ALA A 88 -5.66 5.58 -4.41
CA ALA A 88 -5.93 4.14 -4.50
C ALA A 88 -4.97 3.45 -5.48
N ALA A 89 -4.70 4.04 -6.64
CA ALA A 89 -3.66 3.53 -7.55
C ALA A 89 -2.27 3.52 -6.87
N HIS A 90 -1.85 4.61 -6.24
CA HIS A 90 -0.56 4.70 -5.52
C HIS A 90 -0.39 3.61 -4.47
N GLU A 91 -1.40 3.41 -3.61
CA GLU A 91 -1.36 2.39 -2.56
C GLU A 91 -1.43 0.95 -3.10
N ILE A 92 -2.09 0.71 -4.24
CA ILE A 92 -2.04 -0.58 -4.94
C ILE A 92 -0.62 -0.83 -5.50
N GLY A 93 0.05 0.20 -6.01
CA GLY A 93 1.45 0.11 -6.46
C GLY A 93 2.40 -0.28 -5.31
N HIS A 94 2.22 0.31 -4.13
CA HIS A 94 2.89 -0.15 -2.91
C HIS A 94 2.55 -1.61 -2.57
N LEU A 95 1.27 -2.02 -2.56
CA LEU A 95 0.87 -3.39 -2.26
C LEU A 95 1.49 -4.43 -3.22
N PHE A 96 1.74 -4.06 -4.49
CA PHE A 96 2.51 -4.83 -5.49
C PHE A 96 4.03 -4.62 -5.42
N GLY A 97 4.56 -4.08 -4.32
CA GLY A 97 5.99 -4.06 -4.01
C GLY A 97 6.78 -2.85 -4.50
N ALA A 98 6.16 -1.84 -5.12
CA ALA A 98 6.88 -0.65 -5.56
C ALA A 98 7.21 0.31 -4.40
N VAL A 99 8.46 0.79 -4.34
CA VAL A 99 8.85 1.99 -3.58
C VAL A 99 8.51 3.27 -4.37
N HIS A 100 8.60 4.46 -3.78
CA HIS A 100 8.38 5.70 -4.54
C HIS A 100 9.48 5.92 -5.60
N ASP A 101 9.15 6.62 -6.69
CA ASP A 101 10.12 6.94 -7.74
C ASP A 101 11.33 7.74 -7.21
N GLY A 102 12.54 7.21 -7.43
CA GLY A 102 13.80 7.70 -6.88
C GLY A 102 14.27 7.02 -5.58
N GLU A 103 13.46 6.17 -4.94
CA GLU A 103 13.83 5.51 -3.68
C GLU A 103 14.70 4.25 -3.84
N TRP A 104 15.29 3.83 -2.72
CA TRP A 104 16.08 2.62 -2.62
C TRP A 104 15.20 1.38 -2.45
N PRO A 105 15.61 0.23 -3.01
CA PRO A 105 14.94 -1.03 -2.74
C PRO A 105 14.94 -1.34 -1.24
N ILE A 106 13.84 -1.91 -0.75
CA ILE A 106 13.71 -2.34 0.64
C ILE A 106 14.54 -3.61 0.84
N ASN A 107 15.55 -3.53 1.72
CA ASN A 107 16.57 -4.57 1.90
C ASN A 107 16.02 -6.00 2.07
N HIS A 108 14.89 -6.17 2.77
CA HIS A 108 14.29 -7.50 3.02
C HIS A 108 13.37 -7.98 1.89
N LEU A 109 12.94 -7.11 0.98
CA LEU A 109 12.17 -7.47 -0.23
C LEU A 109 13.09 -7.76 -1.43
N MET A 110 14.33 -7.26 -1.42
CA MET A 110 15.38 -7.51 -2.43
C MET A 110 14.99 -7.16 -3.89
N GLY A 111 13.99 -6.30 -4.09
CA GLY A 111 13.56 -5.80 -5.41
C GLY A 111 14.56 -4.83 -6.05
N PRO A 112 14.31 -4.36 -7.28
CA PRO A 112 15.17 -3.40 -7.96
C PRO A 112 15.11 -1.98 -7.34
N GLY A 113 13.97 -1.60 -6.75
CA GLY A 113 13.73 -0.25 -6.26
C GLY A 113 13.49 0.74 -7.40
N ALA A 114 13.68 2.04 -7.16
CA ALA A 114 13.36 3.06 -8.17
C ALA A 114 14.39 4.20 -8.33
N ARG A 115 15.64 4.03 -7.85
CA ARG A 115 16.75 5.01 -8.02
C ARG A 115 16.89 5.54 -9.45
N ASN A 116 16.62 4.70 -10.45
CA ASN A 116 16.82 4.99 -11.87
C ASN A 116 15.67 5.83 -12.48
N CYS A 117 14.58 6.06 -11.75
CA CYS A 117 13.44 6.88 -12.14
C CYS A 117 13.29 8.15 -11.27
N PRO A 118 14.35 8.94 -11.03
CA PRO A 118 14.26 10.10 -10.15
C PRO A 118 13.39 11.20 -10.76
N ASN A 119 12.53 11.81 -9.94
CA ASN A 119 11.73 12.98 -10.31
C ASN A 119 10.81 12.79 -11.54
N GLN A 120 10.26 11.59 -11.77
CA GLN A 120 9.16 11.40 -12.72
C GLN A 120 7.92 12.16 -12.24
N ILE A 121 7.73 13.40 -12.72
CA ILE A 121 6.78 14.38 -12.17
C ILE A 121 5.31 13.92 -12.28
N GLU A 122 5.01 13.05 -13.24
CA GLU A 122 3.67 12.63 -13.63
C GLU A 122 3.44 11.12 -13.43
N SER A 123 4.35 10.42 -12.74
CA SER A 123 4.15 9.01 -12.39
C SER A 123 3.27 8.84 -11.15
N ILE A 124 2.52 7.73 -11.10
CA ILE A 124 1.65 7.38 -9.98
C ILE A 124 2.46 7.22 -8.69
N MET A 125 3.65 6.60 -8.74
CA MET A 125 4.52 6.39 -7.56
C MET A 125 5.36 7.61 -7.15
N ASN A 126 5.00 8.83 -7.57
CA ASN A 126 5.67 10.05 -7.13
C ASN A 126 5.24 10.43 -5.69
N ALA A 127 6.20 10.47 -4.76
CA ALA A 127 5.95 10.78 -3.33
C ALA A 127 5.43 12.21 -3.03
N LYS A 128 5.30 13.09 -4.03
CA LYS A 128 5.02 14.53 -3.85
C LYS A 128 4.00 15.12 -4.84
N LYS A 129 3.60 14.39 -5.86
CA LYS A 129 2.70 14.86 -6.93
C LYS A 129 1.77 13.74 -7.36
N ARG A 130 0.54 14.08 -7.73
CA ARG A 130 -0.35 13.14 -8.42
C ARG A 130 0.13 12.94 -9.86
N GLY A 131 0.11 11.69 -10.31
CA GLY A 131 0.48 11.28 -11.65
C GLY A 131 -0.52 10.28 -12.23
N THR A 132 -0.35 9.94 -13.51
CA THR A 132 -1.34 9.16 -14.29
C THR A 132 -0.76 7.91 -14.95
N PHE A 133 0.56 7.71 -14.93
CA PHE A 133 1.23 6.54 -15.51
C PHE A 133 2.16 5.82 -14.53
N TRP A 134 2.49 4.58 -14.83
CA TRP A 134 3.51 3.82 -14.11
C TRP A 134 4.89 4.11 -14.70
N SER A 135 5.88 4.38 -13.86
CA SER A 135 7.28 4.48 -14.31
C SER A 135 7.82 3.10 -14.69
N ASN A 136 8.87 3.04 -15.52
CA ASN A 136 9.54 1.76 -15.80
C ASN A 136 10.00 1.07 -14.51
N CYS A 137 10.49 1.82 -13.52
CA CYS A 137 10.85 1.28 -12.21
C CYS A 137 9.64 0.77 -11.41
N SER A 138 8.44 1.30 -11.62
CA SER A 138 7.21 0.72 -11.05
C SER A 138 6.91 -0.63 -11.71
N LEU A 139 6.98 -0.70 -13.04
CA LEU A 139 6.74 -1.93 -13.82
C LEU A 139 7.76 -3.03 -13.50
N GLU A 140 9.05 -2.70 -13.45
CA GLU A 140 10.14 -3.61 -13.04
C GLU A 140 9.92 -4.17 -11.63
N GLN A 141 9.37 -3.37 -10.70
CA GLN A 141 9.02 -3.82 -9.35
C GLN A 141 7.79 -4.73 -9.33
N PHE A 142 6.78 -4.47 -10.17
CA PHE A 142 5.60 -5.34 -10.32
C PHE A 142 5.97 -6.69 -10.94
N GLU A 143 6.79 -6.70 -11.99
CA GLU A 143 7.34 -7.92 -12.60
C GLU A 143 8.18 -8.72 -11.60
N TYR A 144 8.99 -8.04 -10.79
CA TYR A 144 9.75 -8.67 -9.71
C TYR A 144 8.84 -9.27 -8.62
N PHE A 145 7.77 -8.57 -8.24
CA PHE A 145 6.83 -8.98 -7.18
C PHE A 145 5.99 -10.18 -7.60
N ILE A 146 5.40 -10.17 -8.80
CA ILE A 146 4.50 -11.24 -9.28
C ILE A 146 5.24 -12.57 -9.50
N GLN A 147 6.58 -12.54 -9.61
CA GLN A 147 7.44 -13.73 -9.64
C GLN A 147 7.73 -14.32 -8.24
N LYS A 148 7.31 -13.68 -7.14
CA LYS A 148 7.57 -14.16 -5.77
C LYS A 148 6.45 -15.06 -5.27
N SER A 149 6.83 -16.09 -4.51
CA SER A 149 5.90 -16.96 -3.78
C SER A 149 4.94 -16.20 -2.86
N GLN A 150 5.33 -15.03 -2.34
CA GLN A 150 4.41 -14.19 -1.56
C GLN A 150 3.17 -13.80 -2.37
N SER A 151 3.29 -13.53 -3.68
CA SER A 151 2.21 -13.08 -4.57
C SER A 151 1.17 -14.15 -4.95
N HIS A 152 1.28 -15.38 -4.41
CA HIS A 152 0.54 -16.59 -4.80
C HIS A 152 -0.99 -16.47 -4.96
N CYS A 153 -1.66 -15.56 -4.26
CA CYS A 153 -3.11 -15.36 -4.38
C CYS A 153 -3.49 -14.79 -5.77
N LEU A 154 -2.71 -13.83 -6.27
CA LEU A 154 -2.92 -13.14 -7.56
C LEU A 154 -2.79 -14.04 -8.81
N HIS A 155 -2.34 -15.29 -8.65
CA HIS A 155 -2.22 -16.28 -9.72
C HIS A 155 -3.42 -17.24 -9.79
N GLN A 156 -4.35 -17.14 -8.85
CA GLN A 156 -5.53 -18.01 -8.75
C GLN A 156 -6.77 -17.28 -9.25
N LYS A 157 -7.82 -18.04 -9.53
CA LYS A 157 -9.11 -17.48 -9.97
C LYS A 157 -10.20 -17.87 -8.98
N ASN A 158 -10.89 -16.86 -8.47
CA ASN A 158 -12.11 -16.94 -7.68
C ASN A 158 -13.34 -17.32 -8.55
#